data_AF-A0AAQ4FEV3-F1
#
_entry.id   AF-A0AAQ4FEV3-F1
#
_cell.length_a   1.000
_cell.length_b   1.000
_cell.length_c   1.000
_cell.angle_alpha   90.00
_cell.angle_beta   90.00
_cell.angle_gamma   90.00
#
_symmetry.space_group_name_H-M   'P 1'
#
loop_
_entity.id
_entity.type
_entity.pdbx_description
1 polymer ?
#
loop_
_entity_poly.entity_id
_entity_poly.type
_entity_poly.pdbx_seq_one_letter_code
_entity_poly.pdbx_strand_id
1 'polypeptide(L)'
;MRYFVPYLAHDIEDNYTFTHVRLDHVTWNGGAYTCRIMDTVRRNFGLVSRASQFLSAGHCDRFCSPHALKTVQMHPALMAELAEVLSVGDTEAADMIRDGIRSLEDDMHVFMRVIGIAGERIECCPRQDGRAQLDSLNEYCLREIRRYLRFEDVKCSSERESGERRQRDVIPFI
;
A
#
# COMPACT_ATOMS: atom_id res chain seq x y z
N MET A 1 -25.64 -17.67 -22.20
CA MET A 1 -24.72 -17.02 -21.25
C MET A 1 -25.38 -16.01 -20.28
N ARG A 2 -26.71 -16.00 -20.10
CA ARG A 2 -27.42 -14.95 -19.33
C ARG A 2 -27.15 -14.92 -17.81
N TYR A 3 -26.57 -15.98 -17.24
CA TYR A 3 -26.37 -16.09 -15.78
C TYR A 3 -24.89 -15.99 -15.34
N PHE A 4 -23.93 -16.01 -16.28
CA PHE A 4 -22.51 -16.03 -15.94
C PHE A 4 -22.06 -14.77 -15.19
N VAL A 5 -22.48 -13.59 -15.67
CA VAL A 5 -22.05 -12.29 -15.11
C VAL A 5 -22.49 -12.10 -13.66
N PRO A 6 -23.76 -12.39 -13.27
CA PRO A 6 -24.16 -12.34 -11.87
C PRO A 6 -23.42 -13.31 -10.95
N TYR A 7 -23.15 -14.55 -11.39
CA TYR A 7 -22.38 -15.52 -10.59
C TYR A 7 -20.94 -15.07 -10.40
N LEU A 8 -20.27 -14.71 -11.50
CA LEU A 8 -18.91 -14.18 -11.45
C LEU A 8 -18.84 -12.97 -10.51
N ALA A 9 -19.76 -12.02 -10.63
CA ALA A 9 -19.78 -10.82 -9.79
C ALA A 9 -20.00 -11.09 -8.29
N HIS A 10 -20.52 -12.25 -7.91
CA HIS A 10 -20.68 -12.62 -6.50
C HIS A 10 -19.36 -13.11 -5.90
N ASP A 11 -18.56 -13.82 -6.69
CA ASP A 11 -17.37 -14.53 -6.20
C ASP A 11 -16.05 -13.79 -6.51
N ILE A 12 -16.11 -12.71 -7.30
CA ILE A 12 -14.93 -12.04 -7.86
C ILE A 12 -14.20 -11.10 -6.89
N GLU A 13 -14.88 -10.58 -5.86
CA GLU A 13 -14.29 -9.58 -4.95
C GLU A 13 -13.07 -10.15 -4.21
N ASP A 14 -13.11 -11.42 -3.84
CA ASP A 14 -12.02 -12.14 -3.17
C ASP A 14 -11.01 -12.77 -4.14
N ASN A 15 -11.28 -12.69 -5.45
CA ASN A 15 -10.46 -13.31 -6.47
C ASN A 15 -9.46 -12.31 -7.08
N TYR A 16 -8.26 -12.27 -6.49
CA TYR A 16 -7.14 -11.45 -6.97
C TYR A 16 -6.42 -12.05 -8.17
N THR A 17 -6.71 -13.29 -8.56
CA THR A 17 -6.10 -13.89 -9.77
C THR A 17 -6.77 -13.43 -11.05
N PHE A 18 -7.86 -12.68 -10.91
CA PHE A 18 -8.67 -12.22 -12.01
C PHE A 18 -8.22 -10.85 -12.52
N THR A 19 -7.34 -10.85 -13.52
CA THR A 19 -6.67 -9.63 -14.02
C THR A 19 -7.31 -9.08 -15.29
N HIS A 20 -7.93 -9.95 -16.11
CA HIS A 20 -8.50 -9.57 -17.38
C HIS A 20 -9.88 -10.21 -17.64
N VAL A 21 -10.80 -9.41 -18.21
CA VAL A 21 -12.08 -9.89 -18.73
C VAL A 21 -12.36 -9.27 -20.07
N ARG A 22 -12.72 -10.14 -21.01
CA ARG A 22 -13.34 -9.74 -22.24
C ARG A 22 -14.75 -10.28 -22.30
N LEU A 23 -15.72 -9.37 -22.40
CA LEU A 23 -17.13 -9.69 -22.57
C LEU A 23 -17.54 -9.38 -24.01
N ASP A 24 -17.43 -10.36 -24.91
CA ASP A 24 -17.90 -10.22 -26.28
C ASP A 24 -19.43 -10.46 -26.36
N HIS A 25 -20.12 -9.67 -27.18
CA HIS A 25 -21.54 -9.84 -27.51
C HIS A 25 -22.53 -9.82 -26.32
N VAL A 26 -22.26 -9.05 -25.26
CA VAL A 26 -23.21 -8.86 -24.15
C VAL A 26 -24.23 -7.78 -24.52
N THR A 27 -25.51 -8.16 -24.60
CA THR A 27 -26.61 -7.19 -24.71
C THR A 27 -26.69 -6.40 -23.41
N TRP A 28 -26.38 -5.12 -23.53
CA TRP A 28 -26.03 -4.19 -22.47
C TRP A 28 -27.26 -3.68 -21.72
N ASN A 29 -27.37 -4.02 -20.43
CA ASN A 29 -28.15 -3.29 -19.43
C ASN A 29 -27.20 -3.09 -18.24
N GLY A 30 -26.50 -1.95 -18.17
CA GLY A 30 -25.41 -1.68 -17.22
C GLY A 30 -25.78 -1.82 -15.74
N GLY A 31 -25.89 -3.05 -15.26
CA GLY A 31 -26.28 -3.39 -13.89
C GLY A 31 -25.10 -3.44 -12.92
N ALA A 32 -25.43 -3.46 -11.62
CA ALA A 32 -24.47 -3.46 -10.51
C ALA A 32 -23.40 -4.57 -10.57
N TYR A 33 -23.73 -5.72 -11.17
CA TYR A 33 -22.81 -6.87 -11.26
C TYR A 33 -21.60 -6.61 -12.17
N THR A 34 -21.79 -5.93 -13.30
CA THR A 34 -20.68 -5.59 -14.20
C THR A 34 -19.78 -4.53 -13.59
N CYS A 35 -20.33 -3.58 -12.82
CA CYS A 35 -19.54 -2.63 -12.05
C CYS A 35 -18.58 -3.35 -11.11
N ARG A 36 -19.05 -4.35 -10.34
CA ARG A 36 -18.19 -5.14 -9.45
C ARG A 36 -17.03 -5.82 -10.16
N ILE A 37 -17.29 -6.47 -11.31
CA ILE A 37 -16.25 -7.11 -12.11
C ILE A 37 -15.20 -6.09 -12.56
N MET A 38 -15.65 -4.95 -13.10
CA MET A 38 -14.75 -3.89 -13.56
C MET A 38 -13.98 -3.25 -12.40
N ASP A 39 -14.61 -3.11 -11.23
CA ASP A 39 -13.98 -2.56 -10.04
C ASP A 39 -12.89 -3.50 -9.50
N THR A 40 -13.08 -4.83 -9.56
CA THR A 40 -12.01 -5.79 -9.25
C THR A 40 -10.82 -5.65 -10.22
N VAL A 41 -11.09 -5.57 -11.53
CA VAL A 41 -10.01 -5.40 -12.53
C VAL A 41 -9.26 -4.09 -12.29
N ARG A 42 -9.97 -2.99 -12.05
CA ARG A 42 -9.39 -1.68 -11.70
C ARG A 42 -8.56 -1.74 -10.42
N ARG A 43 -9.06 -2.43 -9.40
CA ARG A 43 -8.32 -2.65 -8.14
C ARG A 43 -7.01 -3.37 -8.39
N ASN A 44 -7.05 -4.48 -9.13
CA ASN A 44 -5.87 -5.31 -9.43
C ASN A 44 -4.84 -4.52 -10.25
N PHE A 45 -5.27 -3.81 -11.30
CA PHE A 45 -4.41 -2.90 -12.05
C PHE A 45 -3.81 -1.79 -11.16
N GLY A 46 -4.61 -1.22 -10.26
CA GLY A 46 -4.15 -0.22 -9.30
C GLY A 46 -3.14 -0.77 -8.29
N LEU A 47 -3.18 -2.06 -7.94
CA LEU A 47 -2.17 -2.70 -7.10
C LEU A 47 -0.86 -2.88 -7.87
N VAL A 48 -0.92 -3.42 -9.09
CA VAL A 48 0.26 -3.63 -9.95
C VAL A 48 0.94 -2.30 -10.29
N SER A 49 0.17 -1.28 -10.67
CA SER A 49 0.71 0.05 -11.00
C SER A 49 1.45 0.68 -9.82
N ARG A 50 0.89 0.59 -8.61
CA ARG A 50 1.53 1.13 -7.40
C ARG A 50 2.77 0.34 -7.00
N ALA A 51 2.74 -0.99 -7.13
CA ALA A 51 3.91 -1.83 -6.90
C ALA A 51 5.04 -1.50 -7.89
N SER A 52 4.72 -1.34 -9.18
CA SER A 52 5.68 -0.94 -10.21
C SER A 52 6.27 0.45 -9.94
N GLN A 53 5.44 1.43 -9.58
CA GLN A 53 5.89 2.78 -9.23
C GLN A 53 6.84 2.77 -8.02
N PHE A 54 6.50 2.02 -6.98
CA PHE A 54 7.37 1.86 -5.82
C PHE A 54 8.76 1.34 -6.23
N LEU A 55 8.79 0.28 -7.04
CA LEU A 55 10.02 -0.37 -7.48
C LEU A 55 10.84 0.49 -8.45
N SER A 56 10.18 1.33 -9.26
CA SER A 56 10.83 2.12 -10.31
C SER A 56 11.31 3.48 -9.84
N ALA A 57 10.54 4.17 -9.00
CA ALA A 57 10.78 5.58 -8.67
C ALA A 57 11.57 5.79 -7.38
N GLY A 58 11.69 4.76 -6.51
CA GLY A 58 12.31 4.92 -5.18
C GLY A 58 11.64 6.01 -4.31
N HIS A 59 10.46 6.49 -4.73
CA HIS A 59 9.69 7.53 -4.06
C HIS A 59 8.41 6.91 -3.54
N CYS A 60 8.37 6.83 -2.22
CA CYS A 60 7.27 6.25 -1.47
C CYS A 60 6.38 7.39 -0.99
N ASP A 61 5.31 7.70 -1.72
CA ASP A 61 4.21 8.44 -1.11
C ASP A 61 3.33 7.49 -0.28
N ARG A 62 2.49 8.04 0.61
CA ARG A 62 1.55 7.27 1.44
C ARG A 62 0.58 6.41 0.62
N PHE A 63 0.42 6.71 -0.67
CA PHE A 63 -0.48 6.02 -1.59
C PHE A 63 0.22 4.87 -2.34
N CYS A 64 1.54 4.92 -2.49
CA CYS A 64 2.46 3.92 -3.02
C CYS A 64 2.74 2.86 -1.95
N SER A 65 1.72 2.04 -1.73
CA SER A 65 1.63 1.26 -0.51
C SER A 65 2.50 -0.01 -0.54
N PRO A 66 3.28 -0.27 0.52
CA PRO A 66 3.83 -1.59 0.82
C PRO A 66 2.75 -2.68 0.92
N HIS A 67 1.49 -2.30 1.19
CA HIS A 67 0.36 -3.20 1.03
C HIS A 67 0.23 -3.69 -0.41
N ALA A 68 0.40 -2.83 -1.41
CA ALA A 68 0.33 -3.23 -2.82
C ALA A 68 1.44 -4.23 -3.16
N LEU A 69 2.68 -4.00 -2.71
CA LEU A 69 3.78 -4.95 -2.86
C LEU A 69 3.45 -6.30 -2.21
N LYS A 70 2.96 -6.30 -0.97
CA LYS A 70 2.61 -7.52 -0.25
C LYS A 70 1.45 -8.26 -0.93
N THR A 71 0.41 -7.56 -1.35
CA THR A 71 -0.73 -8.15 -2.07
C THR A 71 -0.27 -8.74 -3.41
N VAL A 72 0.53 -8.01 -4.18
CA VAL A 72 1.07 -8.51 -5.46
C VAL A 72 1.94 -9.76 -5.19
N GLN A 73 2.84 -9.72 -4.21
CA GLN A 73 3.69 -10.84 -3.82
C GLN A 73 2.91 -12.11 -3.44
N MET A 74 1.77 -11.98 -2.77
CA MET A 74 0.94 -13.11 -2.36
C MET A 74 0.12 -13.73 -3.51
N HIS A 75 0.01 -13.07 -4.65
CA HIS A 75 -0.85 -13.51 -5.76
C HIS A 75 -0.04 -13.73 -7.05
N PRO A 76 0.18 -14.99 -7.46
CA PRO A 76 1.01 -15.31 -8.64
C PRO A 76 0.58 -14.63 -9.94
N ALA A 77 -0.72 -14.43 -10.16
CA ALA A 77 -1.21 -13.73 -11.34
C ALA A 77 -0.82 -12.24 -11.33
N LEU A 78 -0.91 -11.58 -10.17
CA LEU A 78 -0.47 -10.18 -10.04
C LEU A 78 1.05 -10.05 -10.15
N MET A 79 1.80 -11.05 -9.68
CA MET A 79 3.26 -11.11 -9.88
C MET A 79 3.64 -11.18 -11.35
N ALA A 80 2.96 -12.03 -12.13
CA ALA A 80 3.21 -12.17 -13.56
C ALA A 80 2.93 -10.84 -14.30
N GLU A 81 1.79 -10.19 -13.99
CA GLU A 81 1.47 -8.87 -14.55
C GLU A 81 2.50 -7.81 -14.16
N LEU A 82 2.99 -7.83 -12.92
CA LEU A 82 4.04 -6.91 -12.48
C LEU A 82 5.37 -7.15 -13.22
N ALA A 83 5.76 -8.41 -13.41
CA ALA A 83 6.96 -8.76 -14.15
C ALA A 83 6.87 -8.28 -15.61
N GLU A 84 5.68 -8.44 -16.23
CA GLU A 84 5.39 -7.91 -17.57
C GLU A 84 5.50 -6.38 -17.62
N VAL A 85 4.86 -5.67 -16.68
CA VAL A 85 4.91 -4.19 -16.60
C VAL A 85 6.34 -3.67 -16.40
N LEU A 86 7.14 -4.36 -15.59
CA LEU A 86 8.55 -4.02 -15.36
C LEU A 86 9.47 -4.50 -16.49
N SER A 87 8.98 -5.33 -17.41
CA SER A 87 9.76 -5.97 -18.47
C SER A 87 10.94 -6.79 -17.93
N VAL A 88 10.72 -7.52 -16.84
CA VAL A 88 11.70 -8.40 -16.17
C VAL A 88 11.15 -9.82 -16.04
N GLY A 89 12.00 -10.79 -15.66
CA GLY A 89 11.54 -12.15 -15.38
C GLY A 89 10.81 -12.26 -14.03
N ASP A 90 9.92 -13.25 -13.86
CA ASP A 90 9.16 -13.48 -12.62
C ASP A 90 10.05 -13.57 -11.37
N THR A 91 11.20 -14.24 -11.50
CA THR A 91 12.17 -14.38 -10.40
C THR A 91 12.81 -13.05 -10.04
N GLU A 92 13.13 -12.24 -11.05
CA GLU A 92 13.70 -10.90 -10.87
C GLU A 92 12.68 -9.96 -10.24
N ALA A 93 11.43 -9.96 -10.70
CA ALA A 93 10.35 -9.21 -10.07
C ALA A 93 10.16 -9.60 -8.60
N ALA A 94 10.22 -10.89 -8.28
CA ALA A 94 10.12 -11.38 -6.90
C ALA A 94 11.29 -10.93 -6.01
N ASP A 95 12.52 -10.89 -6.56
CA ASP A 95 13.69 -10.38 -5.86
C ASP A 95 13.61 -8.87 -5.68
N MET A 96 13.17 -8.12 -6.70
CA MET A 96 12.93 -6.67 -6.61
C MET A 96 11.92 -6.32 -5.52
N ILE A 97 10.80 -7.06 -5.40
CA ILE A 97 9.85 -6.85 -4.31
C ILE A 97 10.50 -7.13 -2.95
N ARG A 98 11.27 -8.21 -2.84
CA ARG A 98 11.93 -8.59 -1.59
C ARG A 98 12.91 -7.53 -1.13
N ASP A 99 13.71 -7.01 -2.05
CA ASP A 99 14.69 -5.95 -1.79
C ASP A 99 13.98 -4.62 -1.49
N GLY A 100 12.89 -4.33 -2.20
CA GLY A 100 12.02 -3.19 -1.90
C GLY A 100 11.46 -3.24 -0.48
N ILE A 101 10.92 -4.39 -0.05
CA ILE A 101 10.43 -4.58 1.33
C ILE A 101 11.58 -4.48 2.34
N ARG A 102 12.73 -5.10 2.08
CA ARG A 102 13.90 -5.04 2.97
C ARG A 102 14.42 -3.61 3.13
N SER A 103 14.44 -2.82 2.05
CA SER A 103 14.86 -1.42 2.12
C SER A 103 14.00 -0.57 3.07
N LEU A 104 12.72 -0.92 3.21
CA LEU A 104 11.84 -0.31 4.20
C LEU A 104 12.13 -0.78 5.63
N GLU A 105 12.73 -1.95 5.83
CA GLU A 105 13.11 -2.45 7.15
C GLU A 105 14.43 -1.83 7.64
N ASP A 106 15.31 -1.46 6.71
CA ASP A 106 16.63 -0.92 7.00
C ASP A 106 16.59 0.57 7.41
N ASP A 107 15.63 1.36 6.91
CA ASP A 107 15.44 2.77 7.30
C ASP A 107 14.07 2.99 7.96
N MET A 108 14.07 3.06 9.29
CA MET A 108 12.86 3.25 10.07
C MET A 108 12.16 4.59 9.82
N HIS A 109 12.88 5.64 9.42
CA HIS A 109 12.26 6.92 9.11
C HIS A 109 11.56 6.89 7.76
N VAL A 110 12.18 6.24 6.77
CA VAL A 110 11.53 5.93 5.49
C VAL A 110 10.28 5.10 5.74
N PHE A 111 10.38 4.00 6.49
CA PHE A 111 9.22 3.18 6.85
C PHE A 111 8.05 4.00 7.40
N MET A 112 8.30 4.79 8.45
CA MET A 112 7.28 5.58 9.14
C MET A 112 6.63 6.62 8.21
N ARG A 113 7.38 7.15 7.26
CA ARG A 113 6.86 8.05 6.22
C ARG A 113 6.02 7.33 5.19
N VAL A 114 6.49 6.18 4.70
CA VAL A 114 5.77 5.37 3.70
C VAL A 114 4.41 4.93 4.22
N ILE A 115 4.34 4.50 5.49
CA ILE A 115 3.08 4.08 6.10
C ILE A 115 2.21 5.28 6.53
N GLY A 116 2.75 6.50 6.52
CA GLY A 116 2.00 7.72 6.85
C GLY A 116 1.90 8.03 8.35
N ILE A 117 2.81 7.50 9.18
CA ILE A 117 2.93 7.88 10.60
C ILE A 117 3.65 9.23 10.77
N ALA A 118 4.65 9.51 9.94
CA ALA A 118 5.41 10.75 9.97
C ALA A 118 5.46 11.41 8.59
N GLY A 119 5.52 12.75 8.54
CA GLY A 119 5.72 13.46 7.27
C GLY A 119 7.17 13.38 6.78
N GLU A 120 8.14 13.31 7.70
CA GLU A 120 9.57 13.39 7.37
C GLU A 120 10.41 12.52 8.30
N ARG A 121 10.45 12.84 9.60
CA ARG A 121 11.24 12.11 10.60
C ARG A 121 10.56 12.12 11.98
N ILE A 122 10.85 11.11 12.79
CA ILE A 122 10.44 11.04 14.20
C ILE A 122 11.66 11.35 15.05
N GLU A 123 11.58 12.40 15.85
CA GLU A 123 12.67 12.82 16.74
C GLU A 123 12.10 13.25 18.09
N CYS A 124 12.88 13.06 19.15
CA CYS A 124 12.56 13.62 20.45
C CYS A 124 12.75 15.14 20.42
N CYS A 125 11.73 15.88 20.86
CA CYS A 125 11.89 17.32 21.05
C CYS A 125 12.91 17.59 22.16
N PRO A 126 13.92 18.45 21.93
CA PRO A 126 14.88 18.80 22.97
C PRO A 126 14.17 19.48 24.13
N ARG A 127 14.44 19.02 25.35
CA ARG A 127 13.87 19.61 26.56
C ARG A 127 14.51 20.97 26.84
N GLN A 128 13.68 21.97 27.14
CA GLN A 128 14.16 23.30 27.56
C GLN A 128 14.41 23.41 29.08
N ASP A 129 13.99 22.41 29.86
CA ASP A 129 14.03 22.43 31.33
C ASP A 129 15.29 21.81 31.93
N GLY A 130 16.27 21.43 31.10
CA GLY A 130 17.56 20.86 31.53
C GLY A 130 17.46 19.49 32.22
N ARG A 131 16.28 18.87 32.26
CA ARG A 131 16.10 17.54 32.85
C ARG A 131 16.56 16.46 31.88
N ALA A 132 17.15 15.39 32.43
CA ALA A 132 17.48 14.21 31.66
C ALA A 132 16.21 13.63 31.02
N GLN A 133 16.24 13.42 29.72
CA GLN A 133 15.21 12.72 28.98
C GLN A 133 15.52 11.21 29.01
N LEU A 134 14.52 10.37 29.27
CA LEU A 134 14.65 8.93 29.04
C LEU A 134 15.06 8.76 27.57
N ASP A 135 16.18 8.08 27.34
CA ASP A 135 16.89 7.90 26.06
C ASP A 135 16.17 8.44 24.82
N SER A 136 16.84 9.36 24.11
CA SER A 136 16.37 9.84 22.81
C SER A 136 15.92 8.66 21.95
N LEU A 137 14.71 8.74 21.36
CA LEU A 137 14.19 7.76 20.39
C LEU A 137 15.25 7.54 19.32
N ASN A 138 16.01 6.47 19.48
CA ASN A 138 17.03 6.05 18.54
C ASN A 138 16.43 4.99 17.62
N GLU A 139 17.21 4.55 16.64
CA GLU A 139 16.73 3.61 15.63
C GLU A 139 16.29 2.26 16.24
N TYR A 140 16.93 1.82 17.32
CA TYR A 140 16.54 0.62 18.06
C TYR A 140 15.12 0.75 18.63
N CYS A 141 14.81 1.89 19.28
CA CYS A 141 13.46 2.14 19.79
C CYS A 141 12.42 2.14 18.67
N LEU A 142 12.74 2.72 17.51
CA LEU A 142 11.84 2.72 16.35
C LEU A 142 11.60 1.31 15.79
N ARG A 143 12.63 0.45 15.77
CA ARG A 143 12.49 -0.97 15.39
C ARG A 143 11.66 -1.76 16.39
N GLU A 144 11.73 -1.47 17.69
CA GLU A 144 10.83 -2.11 18.67
C GLU A 144 9.38 -1.65 18.47
N ILE A 145 9.13 -0.36 18.21
CA ILE A 145 7.78 0.15 17.88
C ILE A 145 7.24 -0.55 16.62
N ARG A 146 8.08 -0.72 15.59
CA ARG A 146 7.74 -1.41 14.34
C ARG A 146 7.19 -2.81 14.56
N ARG A 147 7.66 -3.57 15.57
CA ARG A 147 7.17 -4.93 15.86
C ARG A 147 5.68 -4.96 16.18
N TYR A 148 5.14 -3.84 16.65
CA TYR A 148 3.72 -3.68 16.98
C TYR A 148 2.90 -3.01 15.87
N LEU A 149 3.55 -2.57 14.78
CA LEU A 149 2.90 -1.90 13.65
C LEU A 149 2.95 -2.82 12.42
N ARG A 150 1.80 -3.31 11.95
CA ARG A 150 1.70 -3.91 10.62
C ARG A 150 1.35 -2.85 9.59
N PHE A 151 1.71 -3.11 8.33
CA PHE A 151 1.28 -2.26 7.21
C PHE A 151 -0.25 -2.13 7.14
N GLU A 152 -0.96 -3.16 7.58
CA GLU A 152 -2.42 -3.23 7.65
C GLU A 152 -3.01 -2.38 8.79
N ASP A 153 -2.23 -2.06 9.82
CA ASP A 153 -2.72 -1.35 11.01
C ASP A 153 -2.84 0.17 10.79
N VAL A 154 -2.22 0.71 9.73
CA VAL A 154 -2.22 2.15 9.47
C VAL A 154 -3.40 2.54 8.57
N LYS A 155 -4.47 3.03 9.19
CA LYS A 155 -5.64 3.52 8.45
C LYS A 155 -5.24 4.71 7.57
N CYS A 156 -5.52 4.59 6.27
CA CYS A 156 -5.52 5.73 5.37
C CYS A 156 -6.71 6.62 5.75
N SER A 157 -6.46 7.63 6.59
CA SER A 157 -7.44 8.63 6.97
C SER A 157 -7.75 9.51 5.76
N SER A 158 -8.60 9.02 4.85
CA SER A 158 -9.16 9.76 3.72
C SER A 158 -10.26 10.76 4.13
N GLU A 159 -10.32 11.18 5.40
CA GLU A 159 -11.36 12.08 5.92
C GLU A 159 -10.85 13.49 6.28
N ARG A 160 -9.67 13.91 5.80
CA ARG A 160 -9.15 15.26 6.10
C ARG A 160 -8.78 16.12 4.89
N GLU A 161 -9.40 15.87 3.75
CA GLU A 161 -9.41 16.84 2.64
C GLU A 161 -10.79 17.47 2.50
N SER A 162 -11.21 18.17 3.55
CA SER A 162 -12.26 19.18 3.48
C SER A 162 -11.92 20.27 4.50
N GLY A 163 -11.00 21.14 4.10
CA GLY A 163 -10.83 22.51 4.60
C GLY A 163 -10.67 22.68 6.12
N GLU A 164 -9.42 22.71 6.60
CA GLU A 164 -8.97 23.74 7.54
C GLU A 164 -7.46 23.60 7.76
N ARG A 165 -6.71 24.66 7.44
CA ARG A 165 -5.36 24.85 7.96
C ARG A 165 -5.44 24.91 9.49
N ARG A 166 -5.19 23.82 10.20
CA ARG A 166 -4.93 23.84 11.64
C ARG A 166 -3.49 23.42 11.91
N GLN A 167 -2.73 24.46 12.23
CA GLN A 167 -1.79 24.58 13.34
C GLN A 167 -1.14 23.29 13.85
N ARG A 168 0.20 23.33 13.90
CA ARG A 168 1.07 22.32 14.50
C ARG A 168 0.61 21.96 15.92
N ASP A 169 -0.14 20.88 16.05
CA ASP A 169 -0.37 20.24 17.34
C ASP A 169 0.83 19.33 17.64
N VAL A 170 1.74 19.84 18.46
CA VAL A 170 2.69 19.03 19.21
C VAL A 170 1.86 18.15 20.12
N ILE A 171 1.80 16.84 19.84
CA ILE A 171 1.15 15.87 20.72
C ILE A 171 2.04 15.73 21.97
N PRO A 172 1.60 16.19 23.15
CA PRO A 172 2.33 15.91 24.38
C PRO A 172 1.95 14.50 24.82
N PHE A 173 2.90 13.57 24.77
CA PHE A 173 2.77 12.34 25.55
C PHE A 173 2.96 12.72 27.03
N ILE A 174 1.90 12.58 27.82
CA ILE A 174 1.87 12.70 29.28
C ILE A 174 2.52 11.46 29.88
#